data_AF-A0A355I8B1-F1
#
_entry.id   AF-A0A355I8B1-F1
#
_cell.length_a   1.000
_cell.length_b   1.000
_cell.length_c   1.000
_cell.angle_alpha   90.00
_cell.angle_beta   90.00
_cell.angle_gamma   90.00
#
_symmetry.space_group_name_H-M   'P 1'
#
loop_
_entity.id
_entity.type
_entity.pdbx_description
1 polymer ?
#
loop_
_entity_poly.entity_id
_entity_poly.type
_entity_poly.pdbx_seq_one_letter_code
_entity_poly.pdbx_strand_id
1 'polypeptide(L)' 'MVKLVAYDTYLRRRIDQGMPAFGTCTGMILLAKEIIGSDQPRIGVMDISVQRNSFGRQIDSCETEIVIPALSHPR' A
#
# COMPACT_ATOMS: atom_id res chain seq x y z
N MET A 1 17.02 -4.59 -7.94
CA MET A 1 16.45 -5.01 -6.65
C MET A 1 17.02 -4.09 -5.58
N VAL A 2 16.32 -3.00 -5.26
CA VAL A 2 16.79 -1.98 -4.31
C VAL A 2 17.01 -2.66 -2.95
N LYS A 3 18.11 -2.32 -2.25
CA LYS A 3 18.48 -2.83 -0.92
C LYS A 3 17.38 -2.50 0.11
N LEU A 4 16.30 -3.28 0.13
CA LEU A 4 15.13 -3.04 0.98
C LEU A 4 15.39 -3.34 2.46
N VAL A 5 16.32 -4.26 2.78
CA VAL A 5 16.51 -4.83 4.13
C VAL A 5 17.02 -3.85 5.20
N ALA A 6 17.60 -2.72 4.80
CA ALA A 6 18.04 -1.69 5.75
C ALA A 6 17.08 -0.49 5.84
N TYR A 7 16.29 -0.25 4.79
CA TYR A 7 15.40 0.92 4.70
C TYR A 7 13.99 0.60 5.20
N ASP A 8 13.55 -0.65 5.09
CA ASP A 8 12.26 -1.11 5.61
C ASP A 8 12.16 -0.94 7.14
N THR A 9 13.20 -1.32 7.88
CA THR A 9 13.28 -1.19 9.33
C THR A 9 13.30 0.27 9.79
N TYR A 10 14.01 1.15 9.07
CA TYR A 10 13.99 2.59 9.34
C TYR A 10 12.60 3.20 9.11
N LEU A 11 11.99 2.93 7.95
CA LEU A 11 10.66 3.46 7.63
C LEU A 11 9.61 2.93 8.59
N ARG A 12 9.64 1.65 8.92
CA ARG A 12 8.77 1.03 9.92
C ARG A 12 8.88 1.76 11.26
N ARG A 13 10.10 1.95 11.76
CA ARG A 13 10.33 2.69 13.01
C ARG A 13 9.80 4.12 12.96
N ARG A 14 10.00 4.84 11.86
CA ARG A 14 9.51 6.23 11.72
C ARG A 14 7.99 6.29 11.73
N ILE A 15 7.34 5.35 11.03
CA ILE A 15 5.87 5.26 10.99
C ILE A 15 5.32 4.87 12.36
N ASP A 16 5.93 3.90 13.03
CA ASP A 16 5.56 3.49 14.40
C ASP A 16 5.77 4.65 15.42
N GLN A 17 6.65 5.61 15.12
CA GLN A 17 6.85 6.85 15.89
C GLN A 17 5.87 7.98 15.51
N GLY A 18 4.87 7.71 14.67
CA GLY A 18 3.84 8.68 14.30
C GLY A 18 4.14 9.50 13.05
N MET A 19 5.14 9.14 12.24
CA MET A 19 5.32 9.73 10.92
C MET A 19 4.13 9.34 10.01
N PRO A 20 3.36 10.30 9.47
CA PRO A 20 2.27 9.99 8.56
C PRO A 20 2.79 9.29 7.30
N ALA A 21 2.08 8.25 6.85
CA ALA A 21 2.37 7.53 5.62
C ALA A 21 1.10 7.41 4.78
N PHE A 22 1.23 7.63 3.47
CA PHE A 22 0.15 7.49 2.51
C PHE A 22 0.61 6.61 1.35
N GLY A 23 0.04 5.40 1.25
CA GLY A 23 0.43 4.40 0.24
C GLY A 23 -0.62 4.25 -0.85
N THR A 24 -0.26 4.60 -2.09
CA THR A 24 -1.11 4.41 -3.27
C THR A 24 -0.59 3.26 -4.14
N CYS A 25 -1.49 2.42 -4.66
CA CYS A 25 -1.15 1.26 -5.50
C CYS A 25 -0.03 0.39 -4.87
N THR A 26 1.19 0.40 -5.43
CA THR A 26 2.36 -0.32 -4.87
C THR A 26 2.70 0.14 -3.44
N GLY A 27 2.44 1.39 -3.09
CA GLY A 27 2.60 1.89 -1.72
C GLY A 27 1.67 1.17 -0.73
N MET A 28 0.43 0.87 -1.13
CA MET A 28 -0.50 0.08 -0.31
C MET A 28 0.04 -1.34 -0.10
N ILE A 29 0.63 -1.95 -1.14
CA ILE A 29 1.26 -3.28 -1.06
C ILE A 29 2.46 -3.28 -0.09
N LEU A 30 3.26 -2.22 -0.09
CA LEU A 30 4.40 -2.09 0.82
C LEU A 30 3.96 -1.89 2.28
N LEU A 31 2.86 -1.18 2.53
CA LEU A 31 2.38 -0.92 3.88
C LEU A 31 1.58 -2.07 4.48
N ALA A 32 0.88 -2.87 3.67
CA ALA A 32 0.06 -4.00 4.11
C ALA A 32 0.85 -5.03 4.94
N LYS A 33 0.25 -5.53 6.02
CA LYS A 33 0.81 -6.62 6.83
C LYS A 33 0.86 -7.94 6.04
N GLU A 34 -0.18 -8.22 5.26
CA GLU A 34 -0.29 -9.49 4.52
C GLU A 34 -0.42 -9.26 3.02
N ILE A 35 0.29 -10.06 2.23
CA ILE A 35 0.05 -10.19 0.78
C ILE A 35 -0.38 -11.63 0.53
N ILE A 36 -1.60 -11.82 0.05
CA ILE A 36 -2.18 -13.14 -0.18
C ILE A 36 -1.32 -13.93 -1.18
N GLY A 37 -0.88 -15.11 -0.77
CA GLY A 37 -0.06 -16.00 -1.59
C GLY A 37 1.36 -15.49 -1.86
N SER A 38 1.89 -14.57 -1.05
CA SER A 38 3.25 -14.05 -1.24
C SER A 38 3.94 -13.65 0.07
N ASP A 39 5.16 -14.15 0.24
CA ASP A 39 6.09 -13.74 1.31
C ASP A 39 7.02 -12.58 0.90
N GLN A 40 6.62 -11.81 -0.11
CA GLN A 40 7.38 -10.65 -0.56
C GLN A 40 7.70 -9.69 0.61
N PRO A 41 8.95 -9.18 0.70
CA PRO A 41 9.32 -8.16 1.66
C PRO A 41 8.45 -6.89 1.56
N ARG A 42 8.06 -6.37 2.72
CA ARG A 42 7.13 -5.24 2.91
C ARG A 42 7.41 -4.56 4.24
N ILE A 43 6.97 -3.32 4.40
CA ILE A 43 7.08 -2.56 5.65
C ILE A 43 6.11 -3.12 6.69
N GLY A 44 4.89 -3.49 6.26
CA GLY A 44 3.95 -4.25 7.07
C GLY A 44 3.46 -3.54 8.33
N VAL A 45 3.08 -2.28 8.20
CA VAL A 45 2.60 -1.41 9.30
C VAL A 45 1.09 -1.16 9.27
N MET A 46 0.44 -1.40 8.12
CA MET A 46 -1.01 -1.23 7.95
C MET A 46 -1.71 -2.58 8.09
N ASP A 47 -2.68 -2.66 9.01
CA ASP A 47 -3.41 -3.89 9.36
C ASP A 47 -4.46 -4.27 8.31
N ILE A 48 -4.00 -4.64 7.13
CA ILE A 48 -4.80 -5.08 5.99
C ILE A 48 -4.12 -6.25 5.28
N SER A 49 -4.92 -7.04 4.57
CA SER A 49 -4.45 -8.05 3.62
C SER A 49 -4.70 -7.55 2.20
N VAL A 50 -3.71 -7.69 1.31
CA VAL A 50 -3.82 -7.28 -0.10
C VAL A 50 -3.56 -8.44 -1.03
N GLN A 51 -4.23 -8.44 -2.18
CA GLN A 51 -3.95 -9.36 -3.29
C GLN A 51 -3.41 -8.56 -4.47
N ARG A 52 -2.32 -9.02 -5.06
CA ARG A 52 -1.68 -8.35 -6.18
C ARG A 52 -2.39 -8.72 -7.48
N ASN A 53 -2.58 -7.71 -8.35
CA ASN A 53 -3.09 -7.89 -9.71
C ASN A 53 -4.43 -8.63 -9.77
N SER A 54 -5.32 -8.43 -8.78
CA SER A 54 -6.61 -9.13 -8.71
C SER A 54 -7.54 -8.84 -9.90
N PHE A 55 -7.34 -7.72 -10.57
CA PHE A 55 -8.11 -7.33 -11.76
C PHE A 55 -7.56 -7.89 -13.08
N GLY A 56 -6.37 -8.49 -13.08
CA GLY A 56 -5.77 -9.08 -14.29
C GLY A 56 -4.47 -8.43 -14.74
N ARG A 57 -4.24 -8.44 -16.05
CA ARG A 57 -3.07 -7.85 -16.71
C ARG A 57 -3.28 -6.35 -16.90
N GLN A 58 -2.23 -5.68 -17.37
CA GLN A 58 -2.28 -4.23 -17.62
C GLN A 58 -3.45 -3.80 -18.52
N ILE A 59 -3.83 -4.63 -19.50
CA ILE A 59 -4.94 -4.35 -20.41
C ILE A 59 -6.31 -4.32 -19.71
N ASP A 60 -6.41 -4.91 -18.51
CA ASP A 60 -7.63 -4.96 -17.71
C ASP A 60 -7.76 -3.74 -16.77
N SER A 61 -6.88 -2.74 -16.91
CA SER A 61 -6.94 -1.50 -16.12
C SER A 61 -8.14 -0.65 -16.57
N CYS A 62 -8.83 -0.04 -15.60
CA CYS A 62 -9.96 0.83 -15.86
C CYS A 62 -10.01 1.99 -14.85
N GLU A 63 -10.87 2.96 -15.13
CA GLU A 63 -11.17 4.10 -14.27
C GLU A 63 -12.64 4.07 -13.88
N THR A 64 -12.94 4.50 -12.66
CA THR A 64 -14.32 4.62 -12.15
C THR A 64 -14.39 5.73 -11.11
N GLU A 65 -15.55 6.35 -10.98
CA GLU A 65 -15.80 7.33 -9.93
C GLU A 65 -16.07 6.61 -8.59
N ILE A 66 -15.45 7.12 -7.52
CA ILE A 66 -15.61 6.61 -6.16
C ILE A 66 -15.99 7.77 -5.25
N VAL A 67 -17.08 7.62 -4.49
CA VAL A 67 -17.50 8.60 -3.50
C VAL A 67 -16.72 8.38 -2.20
N ILE A 68 -15.98 9.39 -1.77
CA ILE A 68 -15.31 9.42 -0.47
C ILE A 68 -15.94 10.54 0.36
N PRO A 69 -16.87 10.23 1.30
CA PRO A 69 -17.64 11.25 2.03
C PRO A 69 -16.79 12.29 2.76
N ALA A 70 -15.63 11.87 3.28
CA ALA A 70 -14.68 12.76 3.95
C ALA A 70 -13.96 13.74 2.99
N LEU A 71 -14.03 13.48 1.67
CA LEU A 71 -13.39 14.26 0.62
C LEU A 71 -14.40 14.94 -0.33
N SER A 72 -15.70 14.69 -0.21
CA SER A 72 -16.73 15.38 -0.98
C SER A 72 -17.07 16.75 -0.36
N HIS A 73 -17.11 17.94 -0.99
CA HIS A 73 -16.65 18.54 -2.26
C HIS A 73 -16.56 20.07 -1.94
N PRO A 74 -15.48 20.85 -2.16
CA PRO A 74 -15.60 22.31 -2.25
C PRO A 74 -15.87 22.72 -3.71
N ARG A 75 -17.17 22.80 -4.04
CA ARG A 75 -17.79 23.33 -5.28
C ARG A 75 -17.52 22.63 -6.60
#